data_AF-A0A5J4ZHG9-F1
#
_entry.id   AF-A0A5J4ZHG9-F1
#
_cell.length_a   1.000
_cell.length_b   1.000
_cell.length_c   1.000
_cell.angle_alpha   90.00
_cell.angle_beta   90.00
_cell.angle_gamma   90.00
#
_symmetry.space_group_name_H-M   'P 1'
#
loop_
_entity.id
_entity.type
_entity.pdbx_description
1 polymer ?
#
loop_
_entity_poly.entity_id
_entity_poly.type
_entity_poly.pdbx_seq_one_letter_code
_entity_poly.pdbx_strand_id
1 'polypeptide(L)'
;MESFLQLQGVVSLIFDKAVLVPTFCPLFALLCSDLNEKLPSFPSDEPGGREITFKRVLLNNCQEAFECLGQLMAEIRHMIAPEQEIERMCKERIVKLRTIGNIRFIGELLKQRMVPEKIVHHIVQELLGHDSKTCPAEENVEALCQFFKTIGKQNDESPKSRRITDIYFNRLKELVTDT
;
A
#
# COMPACT_ATOMS: atom_id res chain seq x y z
N MET A 1 -9.20 6.78 -25.14
CA MET A 1 -9.70 5.40 -24.92
C MET A 1 -8.62 4.29 -24.96
N GLU A 2 -8.09 3.85 -26.12
CA GLU A 2 -7.21 2.65 -26.18
C GLU A 2 -5.90 2.81 -25.36
N SER A 3 -5.20 3.94 -25.52
CA SER A 3 -3.94 4.20 -24.80
C SER A 3 -4.10 4.31 -23.28
N PHE A 4 -5.26 4.78 -22.80
CA PHE A 4 -5.56 4.84 -21.37
C PHE A 4 -5.76 3.43 -20.78
N LEU A 5 -6.58 2.61 -21.44
CA LEU A 5 -6.83 1.23 -21.00
C LEU A 5 -5.54 0.40 -21.02
N GLN A 6 -4.67 0.62 -22.01
CA GLN A 6 -3.34 0.01 -22.06
C GLN A 6 -2.47 0.44 -20.88
N LEU A 7 -2.41 1.74 -20.58
CA LEU A 7 -1.64 2.28 -19.45
C LEU A 7 -2.15 1.73 -18.11
N GLN A 8 -3.47 1.70 -17.93
CA GLN A 8 -4.10 1.11 -16.75
C GLN A 8 -3.76 -0.37 -16.63
N GLY A 9 -3.85 -1.14 -17.73
CA GLY A 9 -3.48 -2.54 -17.75
C GLY A 9 -2.02 -2.79 -17.38
N VAL A 10 -1.10 -1.97 -17.87
CA VAL A 10 0.34 -2.04 -17.49
C VAL A 10 0.52 -1.79 -15.99
N VAL A 11 -0.11 -0.75 -15.45
CA VAL A 11 -0.01 -0.43 -14.02
C VAL A 11 -0.60 -1.57 -13.17
N SER A 12 -1.79 -2.06 -13.50
CA SER A 12 -2.43 -3.15 -12.76
C SER A 12 -1.59 -4.43 -12.81
N LEU A 13 -0.99 -4.76 -13.96
CA LEU A 13 -0.08 -5.91 -14.08
C LEU A 13 1.15 -5.76 -13.18
N ILE A 14 1.74 -4.57 -13.09
CA ILE A 14 2.87 -4.31 -12.20
C ILE A 14 2.46 -4.52 -10.74
N PHE A 15 1.30 -3.99 -10.33
CA PHE A 15 0.78 -4.18 -8.97
C PHE A 15 0.52 -5.66 -8.67
N ASP A 16 -0.19 -6.37 -9.54
CA ASP A 16 -0.48 -7.80 -9.37
C ASP A 16 0.79 -8.62 -9.18
N LYS A 17 1.86 -8.31 -9.92
CA LYS A 17 3.15 -8.99 -9.78
C LYS A 17 3.92 -8.58 -8.53
N ALA A 18 3.95 -7.29 -8.21
CA ALA A 18 4.68 -6.78 -7.04
C ALA A 18 4.09 -7.32 -5.73
N VAL A 19 2.76 -7.41 -5.64
CA VAL A 19 2.05 -7.93 -4.48
C VAL A 19 2.28 -9.42 -4.26
N LEU A 20 2.34 -10.20 -5.35
CA LEU A 20 2.59 -11.64 -5.29
C LEU A 20 4.06 -11.99 -5.05
N VAL A 21 5.00 -11.11 -5.42
CA VAL A 21 6.43 -11.35 -5.24
C VAL A 21 7.12 -10.15 -4.57
N PRO A 22 6.88 -9.91 -3.26
CA PRO A 22 7.31 -8.69 -2.59
C PRO A 22 8.84 -8.49 -2.57
N THR A 23 9.62 -9.56 -2.71
CA THR A 23 11.08 -9.50 -2.81
C THR A 23 11.56 -8.64 -3.98
N PHE A 24 10.76 -8.52 -5.05
CA PHE A 24 11.07 -7.72 -6.24
C PHE A 24 10.42 -6.34 -6.25
N CYS A 25 9.72 -5.93 -5.18
CA CYS A 25 9.15 -4.57 -5.06
C CYS A 25 10.12 -3.44 -5.43
N PRO A 26 11.42 -3.47 -5.02
CA PRO A 26 12.36 -2.41 -5.42
C PRO A 26 12.54 -2.30 -6.94
N LEU A 27 12.57 -3.43 -7.65
CA LEU A 27 12.70 -3.47 -9.10
C LEU A 27 11.44 -2.91 -9.78
N PHE A 28 10.26 -3.31 -9.32
CA PHE A 28 9.00 -2.79 -9.84
C PHE A 28 8.85 -1.29 -9.59
N ALA A 29 9.32 -0.78 -8.45
CA ALA A 29 9.26 0.64 -8.14
C ALA A 29 10.18 1.47 -9.04
N LEU A 30 11.38 0.96 -9.35
CA LEU A 30 12.27 1.57 -10.35
C LEU A 30 11.62 1.57 -11.73
N LEU A 31 11.00 0.47 -12.13
CA LEU A 31 10.25 0.41 -13.39
C LEU A 31 9.14 1.47 -13.44
N CYS A 32 8.38 1.65 -12.36
CA CYS A 32 7.37 2.71 -12.28
C CYS A 32 7.96 4.12 -12.42
N SER A 33 9.13 4.37 -11.83
CA SER A 33 9.84 5.65 -11.98
C SER A 33 10.27 5.87 -13.43
N ASP A 34 10.91 4.88 -14.04
CA ASP A 34 11.36 4.90 -15.43
C ASP A 34 10.21 5.12 -16.41
N LEU A 35 9.09 4.42 -16.23
CA LEU A 35 7.91 4.57 -17.06
C LEU A 35 7.31 5.97 -16.91
N ASN A 36 7.30 6.52 -15.70
CA ASN A 36 6.81 7.88 -15.49
C ASN A 36 7.69 8.96 -16.14
N GLU A 37 8.99 8.74 -16.22
CA GLU A 37 9.92 9.68 -16.89
C GLU A 37 9.85 9.56 -18.42
N LYS A 38 9.72 8.33 -18.95
CA LYS A 38 9.85 8.05 -20.38
C LYS A 38 8.54 8.13 -21.15
N LEU A 39 7.39 7.90 -20.50
CA LEU A 39 6.09 7.95 -21.16
C LEU A 39 5.56 9.39 -21.24
N PRO A 40 4.93 9.77 -22.36
CA PRO A 40 4.28 11.07 -22.47
C PRO A 40 3.01 11.15 -21.62
N SER A 41 2.51 12.36 -21.43
CA SER A 41 1.11 12.56 -21.05
C SER A 41 0.17 12.11 -22.16
N PHE A 42 -1.00 11.62 -21.78
CA PHE A 42 -2.07 11.24 -22.68
C PHE A 42 -3.27 12.20 -22.51
N PRO A 43 -4.03 12.49 -23.58
CA PRO A 43 -5.21 13.34 -23.49
C PRO A 43 -6.29 12.69 -22.61
N SER A 44 -7.03 13.54 -21.89
CA SER A 44 -8.23 13.13 -21.16
C SER A 44 -9.39 12.89 -22.12
N ASP A 45 -10.20 11.86 -21.85
CA ASP A 45 -11.44 11.61 -22.60
C ASP A 45 -12.56 12.60 -22.16
N GLU A 46 -12.47 13.22 -20.99
CA GLU A 46 -13.41 14.26 -20.53
C GLU A 46 -13.12 15.64 -21.14
N PRO A 47 -14.14 16.39 -21.63
CA PRO A 47 -13.96 17.76 -22.13
C PRO A 47 -13.38 18.69 -21.06
N GLY A 48 -12.20 19.26 -21.32
CA GLY A 48 -11.48 20.10 -20.35
C GLY A 48 -10.83 19.31 -19.20
N GLY A 49 -10.81 17.98 -19.29
CA GLY A 49 -10.19 17.12 -18.30
C GLY A 49 -8.65 17.25 -18.29
N ARG A 50 -8.07 17.04 -17.10
CA ARG A 50 -6.61 17.04 -16.92
C ARG A 50 -5.99 15.85 -17.63
N GLU A 51 -4.81 16.08 -18.24
CA GLU A 51 -4.00 15.02 -18.84
C GLU A 51 -3.83 13.80 -17.93
N ILE A 52 -3.73 12.65 -18.58
CA ILE A 52 -3.52 11.35 -17.94
C ILE A 52 -2.02 11.07 -18.00
N THR A 53 -1.41 10.85 -16.84
CA THR A 53 0.00 10.50 -16.72
C THR A 53 0.14 9.14 -16.04
N PHE A 54 1.29 8.47 -16.24
CA PHE A 54 1.59 7.22 -15.56
C PHE A 54 1.44 7.37 -14.04
N LYS A 55 2.02 8.43 -13.45
CA LYS A 55 1.89 8.70 -12.01
C LYS A 55 0.45 8.85 -11.55
N ARG A 56 -0.43 9.48 -12.34
CA ARG A 56 -1.85 9.60 -11.97
C ARG A 56 -2.54 8.25 -11.93
N VAL A 57 -2.30 7.39 -12.92
CA VAL A 57 -2.88 6.03 -12.97
C VAL A 57 -2.32 5.15 -11.85
N LEU A 58 -1.02 5.28 -11.56
CA LEU A 58 -0.36 4.61 -10.43
C LEU A 58 -1.00 5.00 -9.09
N LEU A 59 -1.23 6.29 -8.86
CA LEU A 59 -1.84 6.80 -7.63
C LEU A 59 -3.28 6.30 -7.46
N ASN A 60 -4.05 6.26 -8.55
CA ASN A 60 -5.40 5.70 -8.52
C ASN A 60 -5.39 4.22 -8.12
N ASN A 61 -4.49 3.42 -8.69
CA ASN A 61 -4.33 2.00 -8.31
C ASN A 61 -3.92 1.86 -6.82
N CYS A 62 -3.03 2.72 -6.31
CA CYS A 62 -2.68 2.72 -4.89
C CYS A 62 -3.92 2.98 -4.03
N GLN A 63 -4.74 3.96 -4.41
CA GLN A 63 -5.94 4.35 -3.68
C GLN A 63 -6.99 3.22 -3.69
N GLU A 64 -7.27 2.64 -4.86
CA GLU A 64 -8.17 1.49 -5.01
C GLU A 64 -7.71 0.30 -4.14
N ALA A 65 -6.40 0.02 -4.11
CA ALA A 65 -5.85 -1.05 -3.30
C ALA A 65 -6.10 -0.88 -1.78
N PHE A 66 -6.17 0.37 -1.28
CA PHE A 66 -6.54 0.65 0.11
C PHE A 66 -8.04 0.68 0.33
N GLU A 67 -8.81 1.29 -0.57
CA GLU A 67 -10.26 1.46 -0.42
C GLU A 67 -11.00 0.12 -0.53
N CYS A 68 -10.58 -0.76 -1.44
CA CYS A 68 -11.19 -2.08 -1.61
C CYS A 68 -10.96 -3.00 -0.40
N LEU A 69 -9.93 -2.76 0.41
CA LEU A 69 -9.62 -3.60 1.58
C LEU A 69 -10.79 -3.63 2.58
N GLY A 70 -11.36 -2.47 2.88
CA GLY A 70 -12.49 -2.37 3.81
C GLY A 70 -13.72 -3.14 3.33
N GLN A 71 -14.01 -3.07 2.03
CA GLN A 71 -15.14 -3.79 1.43
C GLN A 71 -14.93 -5.31 1.44
N LEU A 72 -13.74 -5.78 1.07
CA LEU A 72 -13.39 -7.21 1.13
C LEU A 72 -13.47 -7.75 2.55
N MET A 73 -12.98 -6.99 3.55
CA MET A 73 -13.07 -7.39 4.95
C MET A 73 -14.52 -7.41 5.44
N ALA A 74 -15.36 -6.48 5.01
CA ALA A 74 -16.79 -6.49 5.34
C ALA A 74 -17.49 -7.73 4.76
N GLU A 75 -17.22 -8.06 3.50
CA GLU A 75 -17.75 -9.28 2.85
C GLU A 75 -17.35 -10.55 3.60
N ILE A 76 -16.08 -10.67 3.99
CA ILE A 76 -15.55 -11.80 4.78
C ILE A 76 -16.26 -11.90 6.14
N ARG A 77 -16.49 -10.77 6.82
CA ARG A 77 -17.19 -10.75 8.13
C ARG A 77 -18.64 -11.22 8.04
N HIS A 78 -19.27 -11.13 6.87
CA HIS A 78 -20.62 -11.63 6.65
C HIS A 78 -20.67 -13.15 6.36
N MET A 79 -19.52 -13.82 6.19
CA MET A 79 -19.42 -15.27 6.01
C MET A 79 -19.47 -16.00 7.36
N ILE A 80 -20.65 -16.06 7.97
CA ILE A 80 -20.87 -16.64 9.30
C ILE A 80 -21.33 -18.10 9.28
N ALA A 81 -21.69 -18.63 8.12
CA ALA A 81 -22.22 -19.99 8.03
C ALA A 81 -21.10 -21.03 8.22
N PRO A 82 -21.31 -22.12 9.00
CA PRO A 82 -20.29 -23.14 9.26
C PRO A 82 -19.68 -23.75 7.99
N GLU A 83 -20.49 -23.94 6.94
CA GLU A 83 -20.06 -24.44 5.63
C GLU A 83 -19.11 -23.49 4.88
N GLN A 84 -19.07 -22.21 5.25
CA GLN A 84 -18.20 -21.19 4.67
C GLN A 84 -16.88 -21.02 5.43
N GLU A 85 -16.66 -21.74 6.55
CA GLU A 85 -15.49 -21.55 7.41
C GLU A 85 -14.16 -21.64 6.64
N ILE A 86 -14.00 -22.69 5.83
CA ILE A 86 -12.79 -22.91 5.03
C ILE A 86 -12.62 -21.79 4.00
N GLU A 87 -13.70 -21.38 3.34
CA GLU A 87 -13.68 -20.31 2.34
C GLU A 87 -13.32 -18.96 2.99
N ARG A 88 -13.88 -18.67 4.16
CA ARG A 88 -13.60 -17.47 4.95
C ARG A 88 -12.11 -17.41 5.31
N MET A 89 -11.58 -18.48 5.89
CA MET A 89 -10.15 -18.57 6.25
C MET A 89 -9.24 -18.40 5.03
N CYS A 90 -9.60 -18.99 3.89
CA CYS A 90 -8.84 -18.82 2.65
C CYS A 90 -8.85 -17.37 2.16
N LYS A 91 -10.02 -16.72 2.16
CA LYS A 91 -10.15 -15.31 1.75
C LYS A 91 -9.39 -14.38 2.70
N GLU A 92 -9.52 -14.57 4.01
CA GLU A 92 -8.77 -13.81 5.02
C GLU A 92 -7.26 -13.88 4.77
N ARG A 93 -6.75 -15.09 4.51
CA ARG A 93 -5.33 -15.29 4.20
C ARG A 93 -4.90 -14.58 2.92
N ILE A 94 -5.69 -14.68 1.85
CA ILE A 94 -5.38 -14.03 0.56
C ILE A 94 -5.39 -12.51 0.70
N VAL A 95 -6.42 -11.95 1.36
CA VAL A 95 -6.52 -10.51 1.62
C VAL A 95 -5.33 -10.05 2.43
N LYS A 96 -4.98 -10.74 3.52
CA LYS A 96 -3.81 -10.38 4.35
C LYS A 96 -2.50 -10.39 3.56
N LEU A 97 -2.25 -11.45 2.78
CA LEU A 97 -1.06 -11.54 1.93
C LEU A 97 -0.99 -10.38 0.92
N ARG A 98 -2.12 -10.06 0.28
CA ARG A 98 -2.20 -8.95 -0.66
C ARG A 98 -1.97 -7.60 0.01
N THR A 99 -2.55 -7.37 1.19
CA THR A 99 -2.34 -6.14 1.97
C THR A 99 -0.88 -5.94 2.33
N ILE A 100 -0.20 -6.98 2.84
CA ILE A 100 1.22 -6.90 3.18
C ILE A 100 2.07 -6.66 1.92
N GLY A 101 1.78 -7.34 0.81
CA GLY A 101 2.46 -7.12 -0.48
C GLY A 101 2.27 -5.69 -1.00
N ASN A 102 1.05 -5.15 -0.93
CA ASN A 102 0.74 -3.76 -1.28
C ASN A 102 1.55 -2.78 -0.45
N ILE A 103 1.57 -2.94 0.87
CA ILE A 103 2.31 -2.06 1.78
C ILE A 103 3.81 -2.06 1.46
N ARG A 104 4.40 -3.24 1.23
CA ARG A 104 5.81 -3.36 0.84
C ARG A 104 6.09 -2.65 -0.49
N PHE A 105 5.23 -2.85 -1.48
CA PHE A 105 5.41 -2.20 -2.77
C PHE A 105 5.28 -0.68 -2.69
N ILE A 106 4.29 -0.18 -1.95
CA ILE A 106 4.07 1.24 -1.75
C ILE A 106 5.23 1.89 -0.99
N GLY A 107 5.86 1.17 -0.06
CA GLY A 107 7.10 1.64 0.59
C GLY A 107 8.22 1.91 -0.41
N GLU A 108 8.42 1.01 -1.38
CA GLU A 108 9.41 1.21 -2.44
C GLU A 108 8.99 2.32 -3.43
N LEU A 109 7.70 2.46 -3.73
CA LEU A 109 7.20 3.60 -4.53
C LEU A 109 7.41 4.94 -3.82
N LEU A 110 7.28 4.98 -2.48
CA LEU A 110 7.51 6.19 -1.70
C LEU A 110 8.98 6.62 -1.78
N LYS A 111 9.89 5.62 -1.71
CA LYS A 111 11.33 5.80 -1.91
C LYS A 111 11.68 6.40 -3.27
N GLN A 112 10.92 6.05 -4.31
CA GLN A 112 11.04 6.62 -5.66
C GLN A 112 10.25 7.94 -5.84
N ARG A 113 9.67 8.51 -4.77
CA ARG A 113 8.82 9.72 -4.81
C ARG A 113 7.62 9.61 -5.77
N MET A 114 7.16 8.38 -5.99
CA MET A 114 6.03 8.07 -6.88
C MET A 114 4.68 8.17 -6.17
N VAL A 115 4.66 8.04 -4.84
CA VAL A 115 3.48 8.24 -3.99
C VAL A 115 3.73 9.36 -2.97
N PRO A 116 2.68 10.07 -2.51
CA PRO A 116 2.84 11.16 -1.54
C PRO A 116 3.10 10.63 -0.12
N GLU A 117 3.92 11.35 0.66
CA GLU A 117 4.26 10.99 2.04
C GLU A 117 3.05 10.81 2.97
N LYS A 118 1.92 11.47 2.68
CA LYS A 118 0.69 11.34 3.48
C LYS A 118 0.20 9.88 3.60
N ILE A 119 0.55 9.01 2.65
CA ILE A 119 0.16 7.60 2.67
C ILE A 119 0.78 6.83 3.84
N VAL A 120 1.92 7.29 4.37
CA VAL A 120 2.61 6.68 5.52
C VAL A 120 1.68 6.60 6.71
N HIS A 121 0.92 7.66 6.99
CA HIS A 121 -0.01 7.68 8.11
C HIS A 121 -1.05 6.56 8.03
N HIS A 122 -1.62 6.36 6.83
CA HIS A 122 -2.64 5.34 6.60
C HIS A 122 -2.06 3.93 6.72
N ILE A 123 -0.87 3.67 6.16
CA ILE A 123 -0.19 2.37 6.27
C ILE A 123 0.09 2.01 7.73
N VAL A 124 0.59 2.96 8.51
CA VAL A 124 0.93 2.69 9.91
C VAL A 124 -0.33 2.43 10.74
N GLN A 125 -1.42 3.16 10.49
CA GLN A 125 -2.71 2.90 11.13
C GLN A 125 -3.29 1.53 10.75
N GLU A 126 -3.16 1.14 9.48
CA GLU A 126 -3.62 -0.16 8.99
C GLU A 126 -2.86 -1.31 9.69
N LEU A 127 -1.54 -1.19 9.84
CA LEU A 127 -0.72 -2.24 10.46
C LEU A 127 -0.88 -2.31 11.98
N LEU A 128 -0.93 -1.17 12.67
CA LEU A 128 -1.08 -1.12 14.13
C LEU A 128 -2.54 -1.26 14.57
N GLY A 129 -3.50 -1.16 13.66
CA GLY A 129 -4.91 -1.10 13.98
C GLY A 129 -5.35 0.23 14.60
N HIS A 130 -6.66 0.46 14.55
CA HIS A 130 -7.32 1.66 15.05
C HIS A 130 -7.46 1.71 16.58
N ASP A 131 -7.50 0.54 17.25
CA ASP A 131 -7.58 0.47 18.70
C ASP A 131 -6.18 0.29 19.31
N SER A 132 -5.81 1.19 20.21
CA SER A 132 -4.53 1.16 20.93
C SER A 132 -4.46 0.05 21.97
N LYS A 133 -5.58 -0.59 22.32
CA LYS A 133 -5.66 -1.64 23.36
C LYS A 133 -5.43 -3.05 22.84
N THR A 134 -5.55 -3.25 21.54
CA THR A 134 -5.30 -4.55 20.90
C THR A 134 -3.87 -4.62 20.38
N CYS A 135 -3.15 -5.66 20.80
CA CYS A 135 -1.83 -5.94 20.26
C CYS A 135 -1.96 -6.33 18.76
N PRO A 136 -1.22 -5.69 17.85
CA PRO A 136 -1.21 -6.06 16.44
C PRO A 136 -0.65 -7.48 16.25
N ALA A 137 -1.03 -8.15 15.16
CA ALA A 137 -0.42 -9.42 14.80
C ALA A 137 1.10 -9.26 14.56
N GLU A 138 1.90 -10.25 14.96
CA GLU A 138 3.37 -10.23 14.79
C GLU A 138 3.79 -9.90 13.35
N GLU A 139 3.15 -10.52 12.37
CA GLU A 139 3.38 -10.26 10.93
C GLU A 139 3.15 -8.79 10.54
N ASN A 140 2.19 -8.10 11.18
CA ASN A 140 1.93 -6.69 10.92
C ASN A 140 3.05 -5.82 11.51
N VAL A 141 3.54 -6.17 12.70
CA VAL A 141 4.69 -5.50 13.33
C VAL A 141 5.94 -5.70 12.48
N GLU A 142 6.19 -6.91 11.99
CA GLU A 142 7.29 -7.20 11.07
C GLU A 142 7.17 -6.36 9.79
N ALA A 143 5.99 -6.35 9.16
CA ALA A 143 5.73 -5.55 7.95
C ALA A 143 5.97 -4.05 8.21
N LEU A 144 5.57 -3.54 9.38
CA LEU A 144 5.79 -2.15 9.78
C LEU A 144 7.29 -1.85 9.97
N CYS A 145 8.02 -2.74 10.63
CA CYS A 145 9.47 -2.61 10.78
C CYS A 145 10.19 -2.60 9.43
N GLN A 146 9.80 -3.50 8.50
CA GLN A 146 10.35 -3.50 7.14
C GLN A 146 9.99 -2.23 6.37
N PHE A 147 8.76 -1.76 6.50
CA PHE A 147 8.31 -0.52 5.88
C PHE A 147 9.17 0.67 6.34
N PHE A 148 9.35 0.84 7.66
CA PHE A 148 10.21 1.90 8.20
C PHE A 148 11.69 1.73 7.83
N LYS A 149 12.21 0.50 7.68
CA LYS A 149 13.57 0.28 7.14
C LYS A 149 13.69 0.82 5.71
N THR A 150 12.67 0.65 4.88
CA THR A 150 12.67 1.14 3.49
C THR A 150 12.59 2.67 3.43
N ILE A 151 11.67 3.28 4.20
CA ILE A 151 11.33 4.71 4.04
C ILE A 151 11.99 5.64 5.05
N GLY A 152 12.55 5.11 6.15
CA GLY A 152 12.97 5.88 7.32
C GLY A 152 13.96 6.99 7.01
N LYS A 153 14.98 6.69 6.19
CA LYS A 153 15.99 7.69 5.77
C LYS A 153 15.36 8.89 5.07
N GLN A 154 14.42 8.67 4.16
CA GLN A 154 13.72 9.74 3.45
C GLN A 154 12.77 10.48 4.39
N ASN A 155 12.07 9.75 5.26
CA ASN A 155 11.13 10.35 6.19
C ASN A 155 11.80 11.27 7.21
N ASP A 156 13.06 10.98 7.55
CA ASP A 156 13.90 11.81 8.42
C ASP A 156 14.39 13.11 7.79
N GLU A 157 14.24 13.31 6.48
CA GLU A 157 14.61 14.57 5.81
C GLU A 157 13.65 15.71 6.19
N SER A 158 12.41 15.38 6.56
CA SER A 158 11.36 16.33 6.94
C SER A 158 11.14 16.35 8.45
N PRO A 159 11.29 17.50 9.15
CA PRO A 159 11.02 17.60 10.58
C PRO A 159 9.57 17.24 10.95
N LYS A 160 8.61 17.48 10.04
CA LYS A 160 7.20 17.11 10.24
C LYS A 160 7.02 15.60 10.19
N SER A 161 7.62 14.95 9.19
CA SER A 161 7.50 13.52 8.98
C SER A 161 8.24 12.73 10.08
N ARG A 162 9.38 13.24 10.57
CA ARG A 162 10.07 12.69 11.76
C ARG A 162 9.19 12.68 13.00
N ARG A 163 8.55 13.81 13.35
CA ARG A 163 7.63 13.88 14.52
C ARG A 163 6.51 12.85 14.45
N ILE A 164 5.94 12.64 13.26
CA ILE A 164 4.89 11.63 13.05
C ILE A 164 5.46 10.22 13.27
N THR A 165 6.67 9.96 12.78
CA THR A 165 7.37 8.68 12.97
C THR A 165 7.67 8.41 14.44
N ASP A 166 8.08 9.43 15.19
CA ASP A 166 8.38 9.32 16.62
C ASP A 166 7.16 8.87 17.43
N ILE A 167 5.96 9.37 17.09
CA ILE A 167 4.69 8.93 17.70
C ILE A 167 4.51 7.43 17.51
N TYR A 168 4.78 6.91 16.32
CA TYR A 168 4.62 5.49 16.02
C TYR A 168 5.69 4.62 16.68
N PHE A 169 6.94 5.09 16.73
CA PHE A 169 7.98 4.40 17.48
C PHE A 169 7.68 4.34 18.97
N ASN A 170 7.05 5.37 19.54
CA ASN A 170 6.60 5.32 20.93
C ASN A 170 5.49 4.28 21.13
N ARG A 171 4.50 4.23 20.23
CA ARG A 171 3.48 3.16 20.26
C ARG A 171 4.08 1.76 20.12
N LEU A 172 5.09 1.59 19.27
CA LEU A 172 5.83 0.33 19.15
C LEU A 172 6.58 -0.03 20.45
N LYS A 173 7.14 0.95 21.17
CA LYS A 173 7.80 0.71 22.46
C LYS A 173 6.80 0.29 23.54
N GLU A 174 5.61 0.89 23.58
CA GLU A 174 4.54 0.51 24.51
C GLU A 174 4.16 -0.98 24.35
N LEU A 175 4.10 -1.45 23.10
CA LEU A 175 3.83 -2.86 22.79
C LEU A 175 4.93 -3.83 23.29
N VAL A 176 6.17 -3.37 23.43
CA VAL A 176 7.29 -4.18 23.96
C VAL A 176 7.27 -4.23 25.49
N THR A 177 6.77 -3.18 26.14
CA THR A 177 6.71 -3.08 27.60
C THR A 177 5.52 -3.79 28.25
N ASP A 178 4.51 -4.19 27.46
CA ASP A 178 3.36 -5.00 27.91
C ASP A 178 3.62 -6.52 27.86
N THR A 179 4.89 -6.94 27.71
CA THR A 179 5.37 -8.34 27.83
C THR A 179 6.14 -8.55 29.12
#